data_AF-A0A7Z0Q1G1-F1
#
_entry.id   AF-A0A7Z0Q1G1-F1
#
_cell.length_a   1.000
_cell.length_b   1.000
_cell.length_c   1.000
_cell.angle_alpha   90.00
_cell.angle_beta   90.00
_cell.angle_gamma   90.00
#
_symmetry.space_group_name_H-M   'P 1'
#
loop_
_entity.id
_entity.type
_entity.pdbx_description
1 polymer ?
#
loop_
_entity_poly.entity_id
_entity_poly.type
_entity_poly.pdbx_seq_one_letter_code
_entity_poly.pdbx_strand_id
1 'polypeptide(L)' 'MSAPATTPDLLYSQEEEDLRAAVRDLLGDRCDPASVLARIESGEPHDPALWKSLAQDMGLAGLLVPEERGGQG' A
#
# COMPACT_ATOMS: atom_id res chain seq x y z
N MET A 1 12.81 22.12 -32.20
CA MET A 1 11.95 22.96 -31.34
C MET A 1 11.61 22.12 -30.11
N SER A 2 12.19 22.42 -28.95
CA SER A 2 11.89 21.69 -27.71
C SER A 2 10.51 22.11 -27.23
N ALA A 3 9.61 21.16 -26.99
CA ALA A 3 8.33 21.45 -26.34
C ALA A 3 8.58 22.04 -24.94
N PRO A 4 7.76 23.00 -24.47
CA PRO A 4 7.86 23.48 -23.10
C PRO A 4 7.60 22.30 -22.15
N ALA A 5 8.48 22.12 -21.16
CA ALA A 5 8.26 21.12 -20.12
C ALA A 5 7.00 21.50 -19.34
N THR A 6 5.93 20.71 -19.50
CA THR A 6 4.71 20.82 -18.70
C THR A 6 5.11 20.64 -17.23
N THR A 7 4.81 21.63 -16.39
CA THR A 7 4.98 21.48 -14.94
C THR A 7 4.16 20.27 -14.49
N PRO A 8 4.79 19.26 -13.86
CA PRO A 8 4.06 18.06 -13.43
C PRO A 8 3.02 18.45 -12.39
N ASP A 9 1.83 17.88 -12.52
CA ASP A 9 0.83 17.91 -11.46
C ASP A 9 1.37 17.10 -10.28
N LEU A 10 1.40 17.72 -9.10
CA LEU A 10 1.95 17.13 -7.88
C LEU A 10 0.85 16.61 -6.94
N LEU A 11 -0.42 16.77 -7.34
CA LEU A 11 -1.54 16.18 -6.61
C LEU A 11 -1.62 14.69 -6.92
N TYR A 12 -2.15 13.94 -5.95
CA TYR A 12 -2.48 12.54 -6.18
C TYR A 12 -3.61 12.42 -7.20
N SER A 13 -3.50 11.42 -8.07
CA SER A 13 -4.61 11.01 -8.92
C SER A 13 -5.76 10.46 -8.06
N GLN A 14 -6.95 10.36 -8.66
CA GLN A 14 -8.09 9.73 -7.98
C GLN A 14 -7.79 8.28 -7.60
N GLU A 15 -7.08 7.55 -8.47
CA GLU A 15 -6.70 6.15 -8.24
C GLU A 15 -5.74 6.02 -7.04
N GLU A 16 -4.79 6.96 -6.91
CA GLU A 16 -3.88 7.02 -5.78
C GLU A 16 -4.60 7.36 -4.46
N GLU A 17 -5.61 8.24 -4.51
CA GLU A 17 -6.40 8.57 -3.33
C GLU A 17 -7.33 7.42 -2.92
N ASP A 18 -7.95 6.73 -3.88
CA ASP A 18 -8.79 5.54 -3.62
C ASP A 18 -7.95 4.41 -3.01
N LEU A 19 -6.75 4.18 -3.55
CA LEU A 19 -5.79 3.23 -2.99
C LEU A 19 -5.39 3.62 -1.55
N ARG A 20 -5.07 4.91 -1.33
CA ARG A 20 -4.71 5.43 0.00
C ARG A 20 -5.86 5.24 0.99
N ALA A 21 -7.10 5.49 0.59
CA ALA A 21 -8.28 5.30 1.42
C ALA A 21 -8.44 3.83 1.81
N ALA A 22 -8.40 2.91 0.85
CA ALA A 22 -8.55 1.48 1.10
C ALA A 22 -7.47 0.93 2.06
N VAL A 23 -6.21 1.33 1.88
CA VAL A 23 -5.12 0.94 2.79
C VAL A 23 -5.32 1.51 4.18
N ARG A 24 -5.76 2.77 4.29
CA ARG A 24 -6.03 3.42 5.57
C ARG A 24 -7.15 2.72 6.33
N ASP A 25 -8.23 2.36 5.65
CA ASP A 25 -9.37 1.67 6.27
C ASP A 25 -8.95 0.29 6.79
N LEU A 26 -8.25 -0.50 5.97
CA LEU A 26 -7.72 -1.82 6.39
C LEU A 26 -6.81 -1.73 7.61
N LEU A 27 -5.88 -0.76 7.63
CA LEU A 27 -4.99 -0.56 8.78
C LEU A 27 -5.76 -0.04 10.00
N GLY A 28 -6.76 0.83 9.81
CA GLY A 28 -7.62 1.31 10.87
C GLY A 28 -8.37 0.18 11.58
N ASP A 29 -8.84 -0.81 10.81
CA ASP A 29 -9.57 -1.96 11.32
C ASP A 29 -8.68 -3.00 12.03
N ARG A 30 -7.39 -3.06 11.70
CA ARG A 30 -6.50 -4.18 12.04
C ARG A 30 -5.27 -3.81 12.87
N CYS A 31 -4.95 -2.53 12.98
CA CYS A 31 -3.75 -2.00 13.64
C CYS A 31 -4.10 -0.97 14.72
N ASP A 32 -5.01 -1.32 15.64
CA ASP A 32 -5.20 -0.47 16.82
C ASP A 32 -3.87 -0.35 17.60
N PRO A 33 -3.56 0.84 18.16
CA PRO A 33 -2.25 1.08 18.76
C PRO A 33 -1.87 0.09 19.89
N ALA A 34 -2.84 -0.37 20.68
CA ALA A 34 -2.57 -1.29 21.78
C ALA A 34 -2.20 -2.69 21.27
N SER A 35 -2.94 -3.21 20.29
CA SER A 35 -2.61 -4.49 19.66
C SER A 35 -1.29 -4.46 18.91
N VAL A 36 -0.95 -3.34 18.25
CA VAL A 36 0.34 -3.18 17.58
C VAL A 36 1.49 -3.25 18.59
N LEU A 37 1.40 -2.51 19.70
CA LEU A 37 2.43 -2.53 20.74
C LEU A 37 2.58 -3.93 21.36
N ALA A 38 1.47 -4.58 21.73
CA ALA A 38 1.49 -5.93 22.29
C ALA A 38 2.12 -6.95 21.32
N ARG A 39 1.89 -6.80 20.02
CA ARG A 39 2.45 -7.69 18.99
C ARG A 39 3.97 -7.52 18.85
N ILE A 40 4.48 -6.28 18.87
CA ILE A 40 5.92 -5.99 18.75
C ILE A 40 6.71 -6.60 19.92
N GLU A 41 6.11 -6.70 21.10
CA GLU A 41 6.70 -7.32 22.29
C GLU A 41 6.61 -8.86 22.30
N SER A 42 5.94 -9.44 21.30
CA SER A 42 5.75 -10.89 21.16
C SER A 42 6.82 -11.54 20.26
N GLY A 43 6.82 -12.88 20.23
CA GLY A 43 7.63 -13.65 19.26
C GLY A 43 7.13 -13.58 17.81
N GLU A 44 5.94 -13.01 17.58
CA GLU A 44 5.29 -12.90 16.27
C GLU A 44 4.97 -11.42 15.98
N PRO A 45 5.96 -10.59 15.61
CA PRO A 45 5.80 -9.13 15.53
C PRO A 45 4.94 -8.64 14.35
N HIS A 46 4.53 -9.54 13.46
CA HIS A 46 3.76 -9.23 12.26
C HIS A 46 2.46 -10.04 12.24
N ASP A 47 1.41 -9.51 11.61
CA ASP A 47 0.16 -10.24 11.36
C ASP A 47 0.23 -10.86 9.96
N PRO A 48 0.41 -12.19 9.82
CA PRO A 48 0.50 -12.84 8.52
C PRO A 48 -0.79 -12.68 7.68
N ALA A 49 -1.95 -12.58 8.33
CA ALA A 49 -3.22 -12.38 7.63
C ALA A 49 -3.32 -10.97 7.06
N LEU A 50 -2.91 -9.94 7.84
CA LEU A 50 -2.83 -8.57 7.34
C LEU A 50 -1.84 -8.46 6.16
N TRP A 51 -0.67 -9.11 6.27
CA TRP A 51 0.29 -9.15 5.17
C TRP A 51 -0.29 -9.80 3.91
N LYS A 52 -1.03 -10.90 4.07
CA LYS A 52 -1.74 -11.52 2.95
C LYS A 52 -2.75 -10.57 2.30
N SER A 53 -3.54 -9.85 3.10
CA SER A 53 -4.51 -8.90 2.56
C SER A 53 -3.85 -7.75 1.80
N LEU A 54 -2.75 -7.19 2.31
CA LEU A 54 -2.01 -6.14 1.59
C LEU A 54 -1.31 -6.67 0.34
N ALA A 55 -0.58 -7.78 0.45
CA ALA A 55 0.30 -8.25 -0.62
C ALA A 55 -0.44 -9.02 -1.72
N GLN A 56 -1.37 -9.90 -1.34
CA GLN A 56 -2.08 -10.79 -2.27
C GLN A 56 -3.45 -10.25 -2.63
N ASP A 57 -4.29 -9.96 -1.64
CA ASP A 57 -5.70 -9.60 -1.91
C ASP A 57 -5.79 -8.21 -2.57
N MET A 58 -4.97 -7.25 -2.12
CA MET A 58 -4.85 -5.91 -2.73
C MET A 58 -3.74 -5.80 -3.79
N GLY A 59 -2.86 -6.81 -3.92
CA GLY A 59 -1.78 -6.81 -4.92
C GLY A 59 -0.65 -5.81 -4.70
N LEU A 60 -0.55 -5.18 -3.53
CA LEU A 60 0.35 -4.03 -3.32
C LEU A 60 1.83 -4.37 -3.39
N ALA A 61 2.19 -5.65 -3.15
CA ALA A 61 3.57 -6.11 -3.26
C ALA A 61 4.10 -6.05 -4.71
N GLY A 62 3.21 -6.02 -5.71
CA GLY A 62 3.55 -5.95 -7.13
C GLY A 62 3.37 -4.56 -7.75
N LEU A 63 2.94 -3.54 -6.99
CA LEU A 63 2.51 -2.25 -7.55
C LEU A 63 3.59 -1.53 -8.36
N LEU A 64 4.86 -1.72 -8.00
CA LEU A 64 6.03 -1.12 -8.67
C LEU A 64 6.83 -2.14 -9.48
N VAL A 65 6.26 -3.31 -9.73
CA VAL A 65 6.89 -4.42 -10.43
C VAL A 65 6.22 -4.57 -11.80
N PRO A 66 7.00 -4.60 -12.90
CA PRO A 66 6.43 -4.79 -14.23
C PRO A 66 5.61 -6.07 -14.34
N GLU A 67 4.53 -6.01 -15.13
CA GLU A 67 3.65 -7.17 -15.39
C GLU A 67 4.42 -8.39 -15.95
N GLU A 68 5.44 -8.16 -16.79
CA GLU A 68 6.31 -9.22 -17.33
C GLU A 68 7.11 -10.00 -16.26
N ARG A 69 7.17 -9.46 -15.04
CA ARG A 69 7.76 -10.10 -13.85
C ARG A 69 6.70 -10.56 -12.85
N GLY A 70 5.41 -10.48 -13.21
CA GLY A 70 4.28 -10.87 -12.38
C GLY A 70 3.82 -9.81 -11.38
N GLY A 71 4.13 -8.52 -11.63
CA GLY A 71 3.61 -7.42 -10.83
C GLY A 71 2.32 -6.81 -11.39
N GLN A 72 1.96 -5.64 -10.87
CA GLN A 72 0.69 -4.92 -11.12
C GLN A 72 0.92 -3.52 -11.72
N GLY A 73 2.14 -3.26 -12.20
CA GLY A 73 2.55 -2.00 -12.83
C GLY A 73 3.83 -2.15 -13.64
#